data_AF-A0A2T6DL28-F1
#
_entry.id   AF-A0A2T6DL28-F1
#
_cell.length_a   1.000
_cell.length_b   1.000
_cell.length_c   1.000
_cell.angle_alpha   90.00
_cell.angle_beta   90.00
_cell.angle_gamma   90.00
#
_symmetry.space_group_name_H-M   'P 1'
#
loop_
_entity.id
_entity.type
_entity.pdbx_description
1 polymer ?
#
loop_
_entity_poly.entity_id
_entity_poly.type
_entity_poly.pdbx_seq_one_letter_code
_entity_poly.pdbx_strand_id
1 'polypeptide(L)'
;MTEPQIKEALIALLDGIKRADAQAIVSETARLDDIVQRGRLGLPPQLVHFLERRSYAKALQYLEGSTAVPSGNCRRPLTGGAS
;
A
#
# COMPACT_ATOMS: atom_id res chain seq x y z
N MET A 1 7.30 -9.29 -8.69
CA MET A 1 6.60 -8.83 -7.48
C MET A 1 5.86 -7.55 -7.83
N THR A 2 4.60 -7.40 -7.44
CA THR A 2 3.64 -6.53 -8.15
C THR A 2 3.21 -5.31 -7.35
N GLU A 3 3.37 -4.12 -7.94
CA GLU A 3 2.83 -2.82 -7.52
C GLU A 3 1.45 -2.82 -6.85
N PRO A 4 0.43 -3.61 -7.28
CA PRO A 4 -0.86 -3.68 -6.61
C PRO A 4 -0.80 -4.05 -5.12
N GLN A 5 0.12 -4.92 -4.69
CA GLN A 5 0.22 -5.28 -3.27
C GLN A 5 0.66 -4.11 -2.39
N ILE A 6 1.55 -3.26 -2.93
CA ILE A 6 2.02 -2.05 -2.22
C ILE A 6 0.89 -1.02 -2.15
N LYS A 7 0.11 -0.89 -3.23
CA LYS A 7 -1.06 -0.02 -3.27
C LYS A 7 -2.11 -0.45 -2.23
N GLU A 8 -2.43 -1.74 -2.15
CA GLU A 8 -3.39 -2.25 -1.15
C GLU A 8 -2.91 -2.02 0.29
N ALA A 9 -1.63 -2.27 0.59
CA ALA A 9 -1.06 -2.00 1.90
C ALA A 9 -1.09 -0.49 2.26
N LEU A 10 -0.81 0.39 1.30
CA LEU A 10 -0.91 1.85 1.49
C LEU A 10 -2.34 2.31 1.75
N ILE A 11 -3.33 1.75 1.04
CA ILE A 11 -4.75 2.06 1.25
C ILE A 11 -5.19 1.58 2.64
N ALA A 12 -4.85 0.35 3.01
CA ALA A 12 -5.18 -0.22 4.32
C ALA A 12 -4.54 0.57 5.47
N LEU A 13 -3.28 1.00 5.32
CA LEU A 13 -2.60 1.88 6.26
C LEU A 13 -3.34 3.21 6.42
N LEU A 14 -3.69 3.87 5.31
CA LEU A 14 -4.40 5.16 5.34
C LEU A 14 -5.81 5.02 5.93
N ASP A 15 -6.50 3.91 5.70
CA ASP A 15 -7.78 3.61 6.33
C ASP A 15 -7.63 3.39 7.85
N GLY A 16 -6.57 2.68 8.28
CA GLY A 16 -6.20 2.55 9.69
C GLY A 16 -5.92 3.89 10.36
N ILE A 17 -5.20 4.80 9.68
CA ILE A 17 -4.98 6.18 10.15
C ILE A 17 -6.32 6.92 10.32
N LYS A 18 -7.22 6.83 9.33
CA LYS A 18 -8.55 7.46 9.41
C LYS A 18 -9.40 6.92 10.56
N ARG A 19 -9.26 5.63 10.88
CA ARG A 19 -9.97 4.98 11.99
C ARG A 19 -9.28 5.16 13.34
N ALA A 20 -8.11 5.82 13.38
CA ALA A 20 -7.23 5.88 14.55
C ALA A 20 -6.87 4.49 15.12
N ASP A 21 -6.80 3.47 14.25
CA ASP A 21 -6.47 2.10 14.64
C ASP A 21 -4.95 1.91 14.68
N ALA A 22 -4.35 2.17 15.84
CA ALA A 22 -2.90 2.10 16.03
C ALA A 22 -2.33 0.71 15.67
N GLN A 23 -3.07 -0.37 15.91
CA GLN A 23 -2.62 -1.73 15.64
C GLN A 23 -2.59 -2.01 14.13
N ALA A 24 -3.61 -1.58 13.39
CA ALA A 24 -3.64 -1.66 11.94
C ALA A 24 -2.52 -0.81 11.31
N ILE A 25 -2.28 0.40 11.82
CA ILE A 25 -1.21 1.28 11.33
C ILE A 25 0.16 0.62 11.50
N VAL A 26 0.45 0.06 12.68
CA VAL A 26 1.74 -0.59 12.94
C VAL A 26 1.90 -1.85 12.08
N SER A 27 0.85 -2.65 11.95
CA SER A 27 0.88 -3.89 11.17
C SER A 27 1.09 -3.63 9.68
N GLU A 28 0.34 -2.70 9.09
CA GLU A 28 0.53 -2.37 7.67
C GLU A 28 1.82 -1.60 7.41
N THR A 29 2.32 -0.81 8.38
CA THR A 29 3.65 -0.18 8.26
C THR A 29 4.74 -1.25 8.20
N ALA A 30 4.71 -2.23 9.11
CA ALA A 30 5.69 -3.31 9.14
C ALA A 30 5.62 -4.18 7.87
N ARG A 31 4.40 -4.45 7.39
CA ARG A 31 4.18 -5.17 6.13
C ARG A 31 4.71 -4.40 4.92
N LEU A 32 4.48 -3.09 4.85
CA LEU A 32 5.03 -2.22 3.82
C LEU A 32 6.56 -2.24 3.83
N ASP A 33 7.19 -2.14 5.01
CA ASP A 33 8.63 -2.18 5.14
C ASP A 33 9.23 -3.51 4.67
N ASP A 34 8.64 -4.65 5.08
CA ASP A 34 9.06 -5.98 4.63
C ASP A 34 8.94 -6.13 3.10
N ILE A 35 7.83 -5.65 2.50
CA ILE A 35 7.63 -5.66 1.05
C ILE A 35 8.69 -4.79 0.35
N VAL A 36 9.02 -3.62 0.91
CA VAL A 36 10.04 -2.72 0.35
C VAL A 36 11.43 -3.33 0.48
N GLN A 37 11.77 -3.92 1.62
CA GLN A 37 13.07 -4.54 1.84
C GLN A 37 13.27 -5.73 0.90
N ARG A 38 12.25 -6.57 0.72
CA ARG A 38 12.30 -7.71 -0.22
C ARG A 38 12.29 -7.29 -1.69
N GLY A 39 11.61 -6.19 -1.99
CA GLY A 39 11.41 -5.69 -3.35
C GLY A 39 12.35 -4.57 -3.79
N ARG A 40 13.26 -4.09 -2.93
CA ARG A 40 14.02 -2.84 -3.13
C ARG A 40 14.78 -2.77 -4.45
N LEU A 41 15.27 -3.91 -4.95
CA LEU A 41 15.99 -4.01 -6.23
C LEU A 41 15.10 -3.84 -7.46
N GLY A 42 13.78 -4.01 -7.33
CA GLY A 42 12.80 -3.84 -8.40
C GLY A 42 11.83 -2.69 -8.18
N LEU A 43 12.01 -1.90 -7.11
CA LEU A 43 11.14 -0.77 -6.79
C LEU A 43 11.71 0.56 -7.29
N PRO A 44 10.84 1.48 -7.73
CA PRO A 44 11.29 2.80 -8.14
C PRO A 44 11.93 3.53 -6.94
N PRO A 45 13.10 4.17 -7.11
CA PRO A 45 13.81 4.85 -6.03
C PRO A 45 12.98 6.00 -5.42
N GLN A 46 12.09 6.62 -6.21
CA GLN A 46 11.14 7.62 -5.70
C GLN A 46 10.15 7.03 -4.68
N LEU A 47 9.66 5.82 -4.93
CA LEU A 47 8.72 5.14 -4.05
C LEU A 47 9.38 4.80 -2.70
N VAL A 48 10.61 4.27 -2.75
CA VAL A 48 11.41 3.99 -1.54
C VAL A 48 11.64 5.28 -0.73
N HIS A 49 11.97 6.38 -1.40
CA HIS A 49 12.18 7.68 -0.75
C HIS A 49 10.92 8.21 -0.03
N PHE A 50 9.74 8.03 -0.63
CA PHE A 50 8.48 8.41 0.02
C PHE A 50 8.18 7.55 1.25
N LEU A 51 8.49 6.25 1.18
CA LEU A 51 8.28 5.31 2.28
C LEU A 51 9.27 5.57 3.44
N GLU A 52 10.53 5.88 3.16
CA GLU A 52 11.51 6.28 4.18
C GLU A 52 11.13 7.59 4.88
N ARG A 53 10.47 8.51 4.17
CA ARG A 53 9.96 9.76 4.75
C ARG A 53 8.58 9.63 5.43
N ARG A 54 8.03 8.42 5.53
CA ARG A 54 6.65 8.15 6.01
C ARG A 54 5.59 8.95 5.25
N SER A 55 5.88 9.31 4.00
CA SER A 55 5.02 10.11 3.15
C SER A 55 4.07 9.20 2.35
N TYR A 56 3.33 8.34 3.05
CA TYR A 56 2.48 7.29 2.49
C TYR A 56 1.44 7.81 1.50
N ALA A 57 0.86 9.00 1.77
CA ALA A 57 -0.08 9.64 0.85
C ALA A 57 0.55 9.98 -0.52
N LYS A 58 1.82 10.44 -0.53
CA LYS A 58 2.54 10.70 -1.79
C LYS A 58 2.97 9.42 -2.49
N ALA A 59 3.35 8.37 -1.74
CA ALA A 59 3.65 7.07 -2.31
C ALA A 59 2.41 6.49 -3.02
N LEU A 60 1.24 6.61 -2.41
CA LEU A 60 -0.03 6.24 -3.04
C LEU A 60 -0.28 7.08 -4.29
N GLN A 61 -0.16 8.42 -4.20
CA GLN A 61 -0.36 9.30 -5.35
C GLN A 61 0.61 9.01 -6.50
N TYR A 62 1.85 8.64 -6.20
CA TYR A 62 2.85 8.24 -7.19
C TYR A 62 2.45 6.94 -7.89
N LEU A 63 2.01 5.94 -7.12
CA LEU A 63 1.46 4.71 -7.68
C LEU A 63 0.18 4.99 -8.46
N GLU A 64 -0.73 5.85 -8.01
CA GLU A 64 -1.96 6.20 -8.73
C GLU A 64 -1.69 7.01 -10.01
N GLY A 65 -0.70 7.90 -9.99
CA GLY A 65 -0.26 8.66 -11.16
C GLY A 65 0.52 7.82 -12.19
N SER A 66 1.26 6.81 -11.74
CA SER A 66 1.98 5.87 -12.62
C SER A 66 1.09 4.69 -13.06
N THR A 67 0.05 4.34 -12.30
CA THR A 67 -0.95 3.29 -12.64
C THR A 67 -2.16 3.85 -13.38
N ALA A 68 -2.02 5.01 -14.04
CA ALA A 68 -2.97 5.53 -15.04
C ALA A 68 -2.96 4.69 -16.34
N VAL A 69 -2.76 3.38 -16.24
CA VAL A 69 -3.01 2.38 -17.27
C VAL A 69 -3.95 1.35 -16.66
N PRO A 70 -5.09 1.04 -17.31
CA PRO A 70 -6.21 0.34 -16.71
C PRO A 70 -5.86 -1.15 -16.54
N SER A 71 -5.19 -1.49 -15.45
CA SER A 71 -5.18 -2.87 -14.96
C SER A 71 -6.49 -3.10 -14.20
N GLY A 72 -7.56 -3.25 -14.97
CA GLY A 72 -8.80 -3.83 -14.48
C GLY A 72 -8.48 -5.23 -13.96
N ASN A 73 -8.46 -5.39 -12.63
CA ASN A 73 -8.77 -6.65 -11.94
C ASN A 73 -8.77 -6.50 -10.39
N CYS A 74 -9.41 -5.48 -9.84
CA CYS A 74 -9.86 -5.56 -8.45
C CYS A 74 -11.13 -6.43 -8.37
N ARG A 75 -10.98 -7.75 -8.57
CA ARG A 75 -11.98 -8.71 -8.10
C ARG A 75 -11.92 -8.75 -6.58
N ARG A 76 -12.77 -7.94 -5.97
CA ARG A 76 -13.15 -7.99 -4.56
C ARG A 76 -13.89 -9.31 -4.28
N PRO A 77 -13.42 -10.22 -3.41
CA PRO A 77 -14.32 -11.10 -2.69
C PRO A 77 -14.89 -10.30 -1.51
N LEU A 78 -16.20 -10.14 -1.57
CA LEU A 78 -17.03 -9.63 -0.50
C LEU A 78 -16.96 -10.69 0.62
N THR A 79 -16.33 -10.40 1.75
CA THR A 79 -16.52 -11.22 2.96
C THR A 79 -17.96 -11.00 3.42
N GLY A 80 -18.83 -11.93 3.03
CA GLY A 80 -20.19 -12.06 3.53
C GLY A 80 -20.16 -12.34 5.03
N GLY A 81 -21.01 -11.61 5.76
CA GLY A 81 -21.33 -11.92 7.14
C GLY A 81 -22.05 -13.27 7.21
N ALA A 82 -21.62 -14.10 8.15
CA ALA A 82 -22.35 -15.26 8.59
C ALA A 82 -23.11 -14.89 9.87
N SER A 83 -24.43 -14.80 9.78
CA SER A 83 -25.41 -15.11 10.84
C SER A 83 -26.77 -15.25 10.20
#